data_AF-A0A929UI76-F1
#
_entry.id   AF-A0A929UI76-F1
#
_cell.length_a   1.000
_cell.length_b   1.000
_cell.length_c   1.000
_cell.angle_alpha   90.00
_cell.angle_beta   90.00
_cell.angle_gamma   90.00
#
_symmetry.space_group_name_H-M   'P 1'
#
loop_
_entity.id
_entity.type
_entity.pdbx_description
1 polymer ?
#
loop_
_entity_poly.entity_id
_entity_poly.type
_entity_poly.pdbx_seq_one_letter_code
_entity_poly.pdbx_strand_id
1 'polypeptide(L)'
;MMDCRKAGFTLVEVVVTMVVTSLLLIAAMQIQYQATNLSIIQLQQSRASNLAYDNMRKYVNDSRPMWFNCPDSKGRPGVGQQVLKDTTGTVDGLPGAVTQRVVATAPYGCGVSSGLGLPIKVESIVIYKGGSSTHAAYAAY
;
A
#
# COMPACT_ATOMS: atom_id res chain seq x y z
N MET A 1 -70.11 7.44 -27.65
CA MET A 1 -68.96 8.05 -28.36
C MET A 1 -67.78 8.01 -27.40
N MET A 2 -66.95 6.98 -27.52
CA MET A 2 -65.75 6.79 -26.69
C MET A 2 -64.57 7.15 -27.59
N ASP A 3 -64.04 8.35 -27.41
CA ASP A 3 -62.79 8.75 -28.04
C ASP A 3 -61.65 7.95 -27.39
N CYS A 4 -61.30 6.82 -28.01
CA CYS A 4 -60.00 6.17 -27.79
C CYS A 4 -58.91 7.03 -28.46
N ARG A 5 -58.61 8.21 -27.90
CA ARG A 5 -57.39 8.94 -28.23
C ARG A 5 -56.24 8.16 -27.59
N LYS A 6 -55.66 7.22 -28.34
CA LYS A 6 -54.36 6.63 -27.98
C LYS A 6 -53.39 7.80 -27.83
N ALA A 7 -52.94 8.09 -26.62
CA ALA A 7 -51.86 9.04 -26.38
C ALA A 7 -50.59 8.44 -27.01
N GLY A 8 -50.35 8.75 -28.29
CA GLY A 8 -49.16 8.35 -29.01
C GLY A 8 -47.99 9.22 -28.60
N PHE A 9 -46.81 8.62 -28.48
CA PHE A 9 -45.56 9.35 -28.29
C PHE A 9 -45.33 10.30 -29.48
N THR A 10 -44.95 11.54 -29.21
CA THR A 10 -44.58 12.47 -30.28
C THR A 10 -43.19 12.14 -30.80
N LEU A 11 -42.95 12.33 -32.10
CA LEU A 11 -41.65 12.03 -32.72
C LEU A 11 -40.49 12.78 -32.04
N VAL A 12 -40.75 14.02 -31.61
CA VAL A 12 -39.78 14.85 -30.87
C VAL A 12 -39.37 14.19 -29.54
N GLU A 13 -40.33 13.62 -28.82
CA GLU A 13 -40.08 12.95 -27.54
C GLU A 13 -39.20 11.70 -27.72
N VAL A 14 -39.42 10.93 -28.79
CA VAL A 14 -38.58 9.76 -29.12
C VAL A 14 -37.15 10.19 -29.47
N VAL A 15 -36.98 11.28 -30.22
CA VAL A 15 -35.64 11.79 -30.58
C VAL A 15 -34.91 12.29 -29.34
N VAL A 16 -35.57 13.07 -28.47
CA VAL A 16 -34.96 13.60 -27.25
C VAL A 16 -34.58 12.46 -26.30
N THR A 17 -35.46 11.47 -26.10
CA THR A 17 -35.16 10.32 -25.25
C THR A 17 -34.01 9.48 -25.80
N MET A 18 -33.90 9.31 -27.12
CA MET A 18 -32.76 8.62 -27.75
C MET A 18 -31.43 9.37 -27.53
N VAL A 19 -31.44 10.70 -27.64
CA VAL A 19 -30.25 11.51 -27.37
C VAL A 19 -29.86 11.43 -25.89
N VAL A 20 -30.80 11.62 -24.97
CA VAL A 20 -30.53 11.58 -23.52
C VAL A 20 -30.02 10.21 -23.09
N THR A 21 -30.63 9.12 -23.56
CA THR A 21 -30.18 7.75 -23.23
C THR A 21 -28.79 7.46 -23.76
N SER A 22 -28.45 7.89 -24.97
CA SER A 22 -27.09 7.70 -25.52
C SER A 22 -26.02 8.42 -24.68
N LEU A 23 -26.28 9.64 -24.24
CA LEU A 23 -25.36 10.39 -23.36
C LEU A 23 -25.19 9.70 -22.00
N LEU A 24 -26.29 9.21 -21.42
CA LEU A 24 -26.25 8.49 -20.14
C LEU A 24 -25.44 7.18 -20.24
N LEU A 25 -25.58 6.44 -21.35
CA LEU A 25 -24.83 5.20 -21.57
C LEU A 25 -23.32 5.45 -21.68
N ILE A 26 -22.91 6.49 -22.40
CA ILE A 26 -21.49 6.87 -22.52
C ILE A 26 -20.91 7.21 -21.15
N ALA A 27 -21.61 8.04 -20.36
CA ALA A 27 -21.17 8.40 -19.02
C ALA A 27 -21.07 7.17 -18.10
N ALA A 28 -22.05 6.26 -18.15
CA ALA A 28 -22.03 5.03 -17.36
C ALA A 28 -20.83 4.12 -17.69
N MET A 29 -20.51 3.96 -18.98
CA MET A 29 -19.33 3.19 -19.40
C MET A 29 -18.03 3.80 -18.89
N GLN A 30 -17.88 5.13 -18.95
CA GLN A 30 -16.70 5.82 -18.43
C GLN A 30 -16.51 5.57 -16.94
N ILE A 31 -17.59 5.64 -16.14
CA ILE A 31 -17.54 5.37 -14.71
C ILE A 31 -17.10 3.92 -14.44
N GLN A 32 -17.66 2.95 -15.16
CA GLN A 32 -17.31 1.53 -15.01
C GLN A 32 -15.82 1.27 -15.33
N TYR A 33 -15.30 1.90 -16.38
CA TYR A 33 -13.89 1.79 -16.75
C TYR A 33 -12.97 2.32 -15.64
N GLN A 34 -13.26 3.50 -15.11
CA GLN A 34 -12.47 4.12 -14.04
C GLN A 34 -12.56 3.31 -12.74
N ALA A 35 -13.75 2.82 -12.37
CA ALA A 35 -13.94 2.01 -11.18
C ALA A 35 -13.11 0.71 -11.22
N THR A 36 -12.99 0.09 -12.40
CA THR A 36 -12.19 -1.14 -12.57
C THR A 36 -10.70 -0.86 -12.37
N ASN A 37 -10.17 0.21 -12.97
CA ASN A 37 -8.77 0.59 -12.82
C ASN A 37 -8.42 0.93 -11.37
N LEU A 38 -9.28 1.70 -10.69
CA LEU A 38 -9.10 2.02 -9.28
C LEU A 38 -9.08 0.76 -8.41
N SER A 39 -9.97 -0.20 -8.68
CA SER A 39 -10.03 -1.46 -7.94
C SER A 39 -8.71 -2.24 -8.04
N ILE A 40 -8.12 -2.33 -9.22
CA ILE A 40 -6.83 -3.03 -9.42
C ILE A 40 -5.71 -2.31 -8.66
N ILE A 41 -5.63 -0.99 -8.75
CA ILE A 41 -4.59 -0.19 -8.07
C ILE A 41 -4.72 -0.36 -6.54
N GLN A 42 -5.93 -0.33 -6.00
CA GLN A 42 -6.18 -0.53 -4.57
C GLN A 42 -5.79 -1.94 -4.11
N LEU A 43 -6.07 -2.97 -4.90
CA LEU A 43 -5.62 -4.33 -4.61
C LEU A 43 -4.10 -4.43 -4.60
N GLN A 44 -3.42 -3.84 -5.59
CA GLN A 44 -1.96 -3.81 -5.63
C GLN A 44 -1.38 -3.08 -4.41
N GLN A 45 -1.93 -1.92 -4.04
CA GLN A 45 -1.48 -1.17 -2.86
C GLN A 45 -1.73 -1.95 -1.57
N SER A 46 -2.88 -2.61 -1.42
CA SER A 46 -3.18 -3.45 -0.26
C SER A 46 -2.21 -4.63 -0.16
N ARG A 47 -1.90 -5.29 -1.28
CA ARG A 47 -0.91 -6.38 -1.33
C ARG A 47 0.50 -5.91 -0.97
N ALA A 48 0.96 -4.79 -1.53
CA ALA A 48 2.25 -4.21 -1.20
C ALA A 48 2.34 -3.80 0.27
N SER A 49 1.26 -3.22 0.81
CA SER A 49 1.13 -2.84 2.22
C SER A 49 1.19 -4.05 3.15
N ASN A 50 0.46 -5.14 2.84
CA ASN A 50 0.52 -6.38 3.59
C ASN A 50 1.92 -7.01 3.55
N LEU A 51 2.56 -7.03 2.38
CA LEU A 51 3.93 -7.53 2.25
C LEU A 51 4.93 -6.70 3.06
N ALA A 52 4.79 -5.37 3.07
CA ALA A 52 5.61 -4.50 3.88
C ALA A 52 5.39 -4.75 5.37
N TYR A 53 4.13 -4.88 5.80
CA TYR A 53 3.77 -5.21 7.17
C TYR A 53 4.32 -6.56 7.63
N ASP A 54 4.18 -7.61 6.81
CA ASP A 54 4.67 -8.96 7.11
C ASP A 54 6.20 -8.98 7.22
N ASN A 55 6.89 -8.26 6.34
CA ASN A 55 8.35 -8.12 6.41
C ASN A 55 8.80 -7.39 7.67
N MET A 56 8.09 -6.33 8.09
CA MET A 56 8.37 -5.60 9.33
C MET A 56 8.13 -6.46 10.58
N ARG A 57 6.99 -7.16 10.64
CA ARG A 57 6.55 -7.91 11.82
C ARG A 57 7.45 -9.11 12.15
N LYS A 58 8.24 -9.60 11.19
CA LYS A 58 9.31 -10.59 11.44
C LYS A 58 10.38 -10.11 12.41
N TYR A 59 10.63 -8.80 12.45
CA TYR A 59 11.68 -8.20 13.27
C TYR A 59 11.13 -7.48 14.50
N VAL A 60 9.86 -7.05 14.46
CA VAL A 60 9.16 -6.40 15.56
C VAL A 60 8.27 -7.42 16.29
N ASN A 61 8.92 -8.32 17.03
CA ASN A 61 8.28 -9.24 17.96
C ASN A 61 8.46 -8.74 19.41
N ASP A 62 7.70 -9.29 20.36
CA ASP A 62 7.84 -8.96 21.80
C ASP A 62 9.15 -9.47 22.42
N SER A 63 10.09 -9.96 21.60
CA SER A 63 11.37 -10.52 22.04
C SER A 63 12.50 -9.54 21.72
N ARG A 64 13.53 -9.53 22.58
CA ARG A 64 14.71 -8.70 22.38
C ARG A 64 15.40 -9.04 21.05
N PRO A 65 15.71 -8.04 20.19
CA PRO A 65 16.26 -8.30 18.87
C PRO A 65 17.73 -8.73 18.96
N MET A 66 17.99 -9.99 18.59
CA MET A 66 19.35 -10.56 18.46
C MET A 66 20.02 -10.21 17.12
N TRP A 67 19.25 -9.63 16.20
CA TRP A 67 19.66 -9.33 14.82
C TRP A 67 20.21 -7.91 14.65
N PHE A 68 20.13 -7.05 15.69
CA PHE A 68 20.58 -5.65 15.67
C PHE A 68 21.74 -5.41 16.64
N ASN A 69 22.90 -5.01 16.12
CA ASN A 69 24.08 -4.72 16.93
C ASN A 69 24.28 -3.20 17.07
N CYS A 70 23.84 -2.66 18.21
CA CYS A 70 24.19 -1.31 18.66
C CYS A 70 25.67 -1.26 19.12
N PRO A 71 26.48 -0.22 18.77
CA PRO A 71 27.81 -0.03 19.37
C PRO A 71 27.70 0.11 20.88
N ASP A 72 28.67 -0.44 21.61
CA ASP A 72 28.77 -0.27 23.05
C ASP A 72 29.52 1.03 23.41
N SER A 73 29.46 1.42 24.68
CA SER A 73 30.23 2.53 25.25
C SER A 73 31.76 2.37 25.15
N LYS A 74 32.24 1.23 24.63
CA LYS A 74 33.66 0.93 24.47
C LYS A 74 34.15 1.13 23.03
N GLY A 75 33.33 1.74 22.17
CA GLY A 75 33.75 2.16 20.83
C GLY A 75 33.87 1.02 19.83
N ARG A 76 33.22 -0.14 20.06
CA ARG A 76 33.10 -1.16 19.01
C ARG A 76 32.22 -0.62 17.88
N PRO A 77 32.60 -0.82 16.59
CA PRO A 77 31.81 -0.33 15.47
C PRO A 77 30.50 -1.12 15.38
N GLY A 78 29.44 -0.57 15.94
CA GLY A 78 28.08 -1.02 15.67
C GLY A 78 27.40 -0.03 14.73
N VAL A 79 26.40 -0.52 14.01
CA VAL A 79 25.74 0.23 12.95
C VAL A 79 24.50 0.88 13.54
N GLY A 80 24.47 2.22 13.62
CA GLY A 80 23.26 2.96 14.01
C GLY A 80 22.08 2.72 13.06
N GLN A 81 22.36 2.14 11.89
CA GLN A 81 21.40 1.68 10.90
C GLN A 81 21.90 0.39 10.25
N GLN A 82 21.03 -0.62 10.15
CA GLN A 82 21.33 -1.92 9.54
C GLN A 82 20.25 -2.29 8.53
N VAL A 83 20.65 -2.72 7.33
CA VAL A 83 19.72 -3.28 6.35
C VAL A 83 19.53 -4.76 6.67
N LEU A 84 18.31 -5.17 7.00
CA LEU A 84 17.96 -6.54 7.38
C LEU A 84 17.53 -7.38 6.20
N LYS A 85 16.96 -6.73 5.18
CA LYS A 85 16.52 -7.35 3.94
C LYS A 85 16.70 -6.36 2.81
N ASP A 86 17.27 -6.80 1.70
CA ASP A 86 17.30 -6.07 0.45
C ASP A 86 17.19 -7.10 -0.67
N THR A 87 16.01 -7.23 -1.26
CA THR A 87 15.75 -8.24 -2.28
C THR A 87 14.84 -7.67 -3.33
N THR A 88 15.18 -7.91 -4.59
CA THR A 88 14.32 -7.59 -5.72
C THR A 88 13.87 -8.88 -6.38
N GLY A 89 12.58 -9.01 -6.64
CA GLY A 89 12.01 -10.20 -7.27
C GLY A 89 10.58 -9.96 -7.74
N THR A 90 10.00 -10.96 -8.39
CA THR A 90 8.58 -10.95 -8.76
C THR A 90 7.73 -11.38 -7.57
N VAL A 91 6.63 -10.69 -7.32
CA VAL A 91 5.65 -11.04 -6.28
C VAL A 91 4.30 -11.19 -6.95
N ASP A 92 3.62 -12.30 -6.70
CA ASP A 92 2.30 -12.56 -7.26
C ASP A 92 1.31 -11.45 -6.91
N GLY A 93 0.61 -10.96 -7.94
CA GLY A 93 -0.38 -9.89 -7.80
C GLY A 93 0.20 -8.47 -7.77
N LEU A 94 1.53 -8.30 -7.85
CA LEU A 94 2.18 -7.00 -8.05
C LEU A 94 2.77 -6.90 -9.45
N PRO A 95 2.61 -5.75 -10.13
CA PRO A 95 3.15 -5.55 -11.47
C PRO A 95 4.67 -5.35 -11.44
N GLY A 96 5.38 -6.11 -12.29
CA GLY A 96 6.82 -5.97 -12.53
C GLY A 96 7.71 -6.47 -11.39
N ALA A 97 8.96 -5.99 -11.38
CA ALA A 97 9.90 -6.28 -10.31
C ALA A 97 9.54 -5.50 -9.06
N VAL A 98 9.56 -6.18 -7.92
CA VAL A 98 9.25 -5.63 -6.60
C VAL A 98 10.50 -5.66 -5.74
N THR A 99 10.93 -4.49 -5.28
CA THR A 99 12.04 -4.33 -4.34
C THR A 99 11.50 -4.28 -2.92
N GLN A 100 11.99 -5.17 -2.08
CA GLN A 100 11.65 -5.26 -0.66
C GLN A 100 12.88 -4.92 0.15
N ARG A 101 12.80 -3.84 0.91
CA ARG A 101 13.89 -3.37 1.76
C ARG A 101 13.43 -3.21 3.19
N VAL A 102 14.12 -3.85 4.13
CA VAL A 102 13.87 -3.68 5.56
C VAL A 102 15.11 -3.08 6.21
N VAL A 103 14.93 -1.98 6.92
CA VAL A 103 15.99 -1.23 7.57
C VAL A 103 15.65 -1.08 9.04
N ALA A 104 16.60 -1.40 9.90
CA ALA A 104 16.54 -1.08 11.31
C ALA A 104 17.45 0.10 11.61
N THR A 105 16.99 1.01 12.46
CA THR A 105 17.71 2.20 12.87
C THR A 105 17.53 2.40 14.37
N ALA A 106 18.60 2.80 15.06
CA ALA A 106 18.55 3.25 16.44
C ALA A 106 18.39 4.78 16.47
N PRO A 107 17.15 5.32 16.54
CA PRO A 107 16.92 6.76 16.41
C PRO A 107 17.49 7.56 17.59
N TYR A 108 17.58 6.93 18.77
CA TYR A 108 18.14 7.54 19.99
C TYR A 108 19.64 7.26 20.14
N GLY A 109 20.28 6.76 19.09
CA GLY A 109 21.62 6.22 19.17
C GLY A 109 21.69 4.96 20.02
N CYS A 110 22.92 4.47 20.18
CA CYS A 110 23.22 3.22 20.86
C CYS A 110 23.92 3.42 22.20
N GLY A 111 23.79 4.63 22.77
CA GLY A 111 24.39 4.99 24.05
C GLY A 111 23.72 4.28 25.23
N VAL A 112 24.52 3.96 26.25
CA VAL A 112 24.03 3.39 27.50
C VAL A 112 23.16 4.39 28.25
N SER A 113 21.88 4.11 28.37
CA SER A 113 21.07 4.62 29.47
C SER A 113 20.31 3.44 30.08
N SER A 114 20.99 2.84 31.04
CA SER A 114 20.49 2.16 32.24
C SER A 114 19.01 1.73 32.22
N GLY A 115 18.79 0.43 32.01
CA GLY A 115 17.66 -0.30 32.60
C GLY A 115 16.46 -0.58 31.70
N LEU A 116 16.22 0.24 30.67
CA LEU A 116 15.16 0.05 29.68
C LEU A 116 15.82 0.12 28.31
N GLY A 117 15.88 -0.97 27.55
CA GLY A 117 16.55 -0.94 26.27
C GLY A 117 15.88 0.07 25.34
N LEU A 118 16.70 0.84 24.63
CA LEU A 118 16.24 1.88 23.71
C LEU A 118 15.53 1.21 22.52
N PRO A 119 14.34 1.70 22.12
CA PRO A 119 13.58 1.06 21.06
C PRO A 119 14.28 1.21 19.70
N ILE A 120 14.28 0.14 18.90
CA ILE A 120 14.86 0.11 17.55
C ILE A 120 13.74 0.33 16.54
N LYS A 121 13.84 1.35 15.69
CA LYS A 121 12.90 1.57 14.59
C LYS A 121 13.18 0.56 13.49
N VAL A 122 12.21 -0.26 13.13
CA VAL A 122 12.25 -1.13 11.94
C VAL A 122 11.30 -0.55 10.90
N GLU A 123 11.82 -0.30 9.71
CA GLU A 123 11.07 0.21 8.56
C GLU A 123 11.16 -0.79 7.41
N SER A 124 10.01 -1.22 6.89
CA SER A 124 9.90 -2.08 5.72
C SER A 124 9.29 -1.29 4.57
N ILE A 125 10.03 -1.21 3.47
CA ILE A 125 9.68 -0.48 2.25
C ILE A 125 9.53 -1.51 1.13
N VAL A 126 8.38 -1.49 0.47
CA VAL A 126 8.09 -2.30 -0.71
C VAL A 126 7.82 -1.36 -1.88
N ILE A 127 8.64 -1.47 -2.93
CA ILE A 127 8.54 -0.65 -4.14
C ILE A 127 8.15 -1.56 -5.29
N TYR A 128 7.12 -1.18 -6.04
CA TYR A 128 6.62 -1.93 -7.19
C TYR A 128 6.27 -0.99 -8.35
N LYS A 129 5.98 -1.55 -9.53
CA LYS A 129 5.61 -0.72 -10.70
C LYS A 129 4.21 -0.11 -10.52
N GLY A 130 4.14 1.09 -10.00
CA GLY A 130 2.88 1.80 -9.77
C GLY A 130 2.72 2.38 -8.37
N GLY A 131 3.68 2.12 -7.46
CA GLY A 131 3.66 2.73 -6.14
C GLY A 131 4.72 2.19 -5.19
N SER A 132 4.66 2.68 -3.96
CA SER A 132 5.41 2.14 -2.84
C SER A 132 4.52 2.05 -1.61
N SER A 133 4.87 1.13 -0.72
CA SER A 133 4.22 0.94 0.57
C SER A 133 5.29 0.81 1.64
N THR A 134 5.16 1.61 2.70
CA THR A 134 6.11 1.64 3.81
C THR A 134 5.38 1.41 5.12
N HIS A 135 5.90 0.51 5.94
CA HIS A 135 5.45 0.28 7.31
C HIS A 135 6.64 0.44 8.25
N ALA A 136 6.40 1.08 9.40
CA ALA A 136 7.41 1.23 10.43
C ALA A 136 6.84 0.92 11.81
N ALA A 137 7.63 0.26 12.64
CA ALA A 137 7.30 -0.03 14.02
C ALA A 137 8.57 -0.10 14.87
N TYR A 138 8.39 -0.10 16.18
CA TYR A 138 9.50 -0.15 17.13
C TYR A 138 9.59 -1.53 17.75
N ALA A 139 10.78 -2.14 17.66
CA ALA A 139 11.11 -3.34 18.44
C ALA A 139 11.56 -2.92 19.84
N ALA A 140 11.08 -3.63 20.86
CA ALA A 140 11.54 -3.47 22.23
C ALA A 140 12.95 -4.07 22.38
N TYR A 141 13.86 -3.34 23.04
CA TYR A 141 15.24 -3.79 23.31
C TYR A 141 15.43 -4.11 24.80
#